data_AF-A0A954WMP9-F1
#
_entry.id   AF-A0A954WMP9-F1
#
_cell.length_a   1.000
_cell.length_b   1.000
_cell.length_c   1.000
_cell.angle_alpha   90.00
_cell.angle_beta   90.00
_cell.angle_gamma   90.00
#
_symmetry.space_group_name_H-M   'P 1'
#
loop_
_entity.id
_entity.type
_entity.pdbx_description
1 polymer ?
#
loop_
_entity_poly.entity_id
_entity_poly.type
_entity_poly.pdbx_seq_one_letter_code
_entity_poly.pdbx_strand_id
1 'polypeptide(L)'
;MHAGTLIKIAADLATESGTLIQGSRRIPEQSLQQYWIASRCRLQRWQIDLKTFEIDLCNHPDRFIRIWLKAEPLMNEILQSEMLTRVWSAILNGIEQVCPVRDCDSIGRSTLIGHLEARNRVLRMVVDAESKDISAVRRMNEMRTQTERWTDYLISVIADNADVSSFGFDERRVQEYCKERSCYPNPEHKNTFDALSLAAL
;
A
#
# COMPACT_ATOMS: atom_id res chain seq x y z
N MET A 1 6.29 -8.67 -9.61
CA MET A 1 4.91 -9.07 -9.25
C MET A 1 3.97 -8.14 -9.99
N HIS A 2 2.94 -8.64 -10.67
CA HIS A 2 2.04 -7.75 -11.43
C HIS A 2 1.18 -6.92 -10.47
N ALA A 3 1.08 -5.62 -10.72
CA ALA A 3 0.27 -4.64 -9.99
C ALA A 3 -1.12 -5.15 -9.59
N GLY A 4 -1.85 -5.74 -10.55
CA GLY A 4 -3.20 -6.25 -10.33
C GLY A 4 -3.25 -7.40 -9.32
N THR A 5 -2.20 -8.22 -9.23
CA THR A 5 -2.13 -9.30 -8.24
C THR A 5 -2.01 -8.74 -6.83
N LEU A 6 -1.22 -7.68 -6.63
CA LEU A 6 -1.06 -7.04 -5.32
C LEU A 6 -2.36 -6.41 -4.82
N ILE A 7 -3.06 -5.71 -5.72
CA ILE A 7 -4.35 -5.08 -5.43
C ILE A 7 -5.38 -6.16 -5.06
N LYS A 8 -5.45 -7.25 -5.84
CA LYS A 8 -6.36 -8.35 -5.55
C LYS A 8 -6.09 -8.97 -4.18
N ILE A 9 -4.83 -9.29 -3.88
CA ILE A 9 -4.46 -9.86 -2.57
C ILE A 9 -4.81 -8.89 -1.43
N ALA A 10 -4.59 -7.58 -1.62
CA ALA A 10 -4.96 -6.59 -0.61
C ALA A 10 -6.48 -6.55 -0.37
N ALA A 11 -7.28 -6.61 -1.43
CA ALA A 11 -8.74 -6.64 -1.32
C ALA A 11 -9.24 -7.94 -0.64
N ASP A 12 -8.69 -9.09 -1.03
CA ASP A 12 -9.03 -10.39 -0.43
C ASP A 12 -8.71 -10.38 1.08
N LEU A 13 -7.50 -9.93 1.46
CA LEU A 13 -7.08 -9.82 2.86
C LEU A 13 -7.95 -8.86 3.68
N ALA A 14 -8.30 -7.69 3.13
CA ALA A 14 -9.17 -6.74 3.81
C ALA A 14 -10.56 -7.32 4.05
N THR A 15 -11.10 -8.06 3.09
CA THR A 15 -12.43 -8.70 3.18
C THR A 15 -12.44 -9.84 4.21
N GLU A 16 -11.36 -10.62 4.30
CA GLU A 16 -11.20 -11.70 5.27
C GLU A 16 -10.68 -11.24 6.64
N SER A 17 -10.45 -9.93 6.81
CA SER A 17 -9.76 -9.37 7.98
C SER A 17 -10.41 -9.71 9.31
N GLY A 18 -11.74 -9.74 9.40
CA GLY A 18 -12.44 -10.12 10.63
C GLY A 18 -12.11 -11.54 11.09
N THR A 19 -12.06 -12.51 10.16
CA THR A 19 -11.68 -13.90 10.47
C THR A 19 -10.20 -14.00 10.83
N LEU A 20 -9.33 -13.21 10.19
CA LEU A 20 -7.90 -13.19 10.49
C LEU A 20 -7.60 -12.57 11.87
N ILE A 21 -8.25 -11.46 12.21
CA ILE A 21 -8.06 -10.70 13.45
C ILE A 21 -8.66 -11.46 14.64
N GLN A 22 -9.91 -11.91 14.54
CA GLN A 22 -10.61 -12.59 15.63
C GLN A 22 -10.24 -14.09 15.71
N GLY A 23 -9.59 -14.62 14.69
CA GLY A 23 -9.26 -16.03 14.58
C GLY A 23 -8.31 -16.55 15.66
N SER A 24 -8.66 -17.69 16.24
CA SER A 24 -7.79 -18.43 17.16
C SER A 24 -6.53 -18.98 16.48
N ARG A 25 -6.51 -19.06 15.14
CA ARG A 25 -5.37 -19.60 14.39
C ARG A 25 -4.23 -18.59 14.38
N ARG A 26 -3.12 -18.97 15.03
CA ARG A 26 -1.87 -18.20 14.98
C ARG A 26 -1.29 -18.23 13.56
N ILE A 27 -0.82 -17.08 13.06
CA ILE A 27 -0.01 -17.05 11.85
C ILE A 27 1.28 -17.84 12.14
N PRO A 28 1.63 -18.86 11.32
CA PRO A 28 2.86 -19.60 11.53
C PRO A 28 4.07 -18.67 11.52
N GLU A 29 4.95 -18.82 12.51
CA GLU A 29 6.16 -17.99 12.64
C GLU A 29 7.03 -18.06 11.37
N GLN A 30 7.14 -19.23 10.76
CA GLN A 30 7.84 -19.43 9.50
C GLN A 30 7.26 -18.56 8.36
N SER A 31 5.94 -18.37 8.32
CA SER A 31 5.29 -17.52 7.30
C SER A 31 5.60 -16.05 7.53
N LEU A 32 5.60 -15.59 8.79
CA LEU A 32 6.00 -14.22 9.15
C LEU A 32 7.47 -13.97 8.81
N GLN A 33 8.35 -14.93 9.10
CA GLN A 33 9.77 -14.84 8.77
C GLN A 33 9.99 -14.80 7.26
N GLN A 34 9.30 -15.64 6.49
CA GLN A 34 9.36 -15.63 5.02
C GLN A 34 8.87 -14.30 4.44
N TYR A 35 7.76 -13.76 4.96
CA TYR A 35 7.26 -12.44 4.58
C TYR A 35 8.30 -11.35 4.86
N TRP A 36 8.90 -11.37 6.05
CA TRP A 36 9.92 -10.41 6.44
C TRP A 36 11.15 -10.47 5.53
N ILE A 37 11.70 -11.67 5.29
CA ILE A 37 12.86 -11.87 4.38
C ILE A 37 12.52 -11.35 2.97
N ALA A 38 11.37 -11.75 2.43
CA ALA A 38 10.95 -11.33 1.09
C ALA A 38 10.79 -9.80 0.99
N SER A 39 10.27 -9.17 2.04
CA SER A 39 10.11 -7.73 2.13
C SER A 39 11.46 -7.02 2.20
N ARG A 40 12.41 -7.52 3.01
CA ARG A 40 13.77 -6.97 3.10
C ARG A 40 14.52 -7.04 1.77
N CYS A 41 14.50 -8.19 1.10
CA CYS A 41 15.13 -8.34 -0.22
C CYS A 41 14.54 -7.37 -1.25
N ARG A 42 13.21 -7.19 -1.24
CA ARG A 42 12.52 -6.26 -2.13
C ARG A 42 12.92 -4.82 -1.86
N LEU A 43 12.91 -4.40 -0.59
CA LEU A 43 13.30 -3.05 -0.17
C LEU A 43 14.76 -2.74 -0.53
N GLN A 44 15.67 -3.69 -0.33
CA GLN A 44 17.08 -3.54 -0.72
C GLN A 44 17.25 -3.36 -2.23
N ARG A 45 16.54 -4.16 -3.04
CA ARG A 45 16.54 -3.98 -4.49
C ARG A 45 16.05 -2.58 -4.88
N TRP A 46 14.91 -2.16 -4.35
CA TRP A 46 14.37 -0.82 -4.62
C TRP A 46 15.35 0.29 -4.22
N GLN A 47 16.05 0.14 -3.09
CA GLN A 47 17.03 1.13 -2.65
C GLN A 47 18.18 1.30 -3.65
N ILE A 48 18.69 0.19 -4.20
CA ILE A 48 19.77 0.17 -5.20
C ILE A 48 19.29 0.76 -6.52
N ASP A 49 18.14 0.30 -7.01
CA ASP A 49 17.62 0.72 -8.31
C ASP A 49 17.22 2.20 -8.31
N LEU A 50 16.51 2.67 -7.28
CA LEU A 50 16.16 4.09 -7.13
C LEU A 50 17.41 4.96 -7.08
N LYS A 51 18.45 4.53 -6.34
CA LYS A 51 19.71 5.29 -6.25
C LYS A 51 20.37 5.40 -7.62
N THR A 52 20.34 4.33 -8.40
CA THR A 52 20.89 4.30 -9.75
C THR A 52 20.14 5.28 -10.67
N PHE A 53 18.80 5.27 -10.64
CA PHE A 53 17.99 6.21 -11.42
C PHE A 53 18.16 7.66 -10.97
N GLU A 54 18.21 7.94 -9.67
CA GLU A 54 18.48 9.28 -9.13
C GLU A 54 19.82 9.84 -9.66
N ILE A 55 20.88 9.01 -9.64
CA ILE A 55 22.21 9.38 -10.17
C ILE A 55 22.15 9.63 -11.68
N ASP A 56 21.52 8.71 -12.44
CA ASP A 56 21.41 8.83 -13.89
C ASP A 56 20.63 10.09 -14.31
N LEU A 57 19.53 10.41 -13.62
CA LEU A 57 18.72 11.60 -13.88
C LEU A 57 19.47 12.90 -13.57
N CYS A 58 20.36 12.87 -12.57
CA CYS A 58 21.21 14.01 -12.21
C CYS A 58 22.33 14.22 -13.23
N ASN A 59 23.03 13.14 -13.61
CA ASN A 59 24.20 13.20 -14.48
C ASN A 59 23.86 13.37 -15.97
N HIS A 60 22.64 13.02 -16.38
CA HIS A 60 22.23 13.00 -17.78
C HIS A 60 20.87 13.68 -18.01
N PRO A 61 20.75 14.99 -17.74
CA PRO A 61 19.49 15.72 -17.86
C PRO A 61 18.95 15.72 -19.31
N ASP A 62 19.83 15.67 -20.31
CA ASP A 62 19.50 15.55 -21.74
C ASP A 62 18.78 14.24 -22.08
N ARG A 63 18.91 13.21 -21.24
CA ARG A 63 18.36 11.86 -21.44
C ARG A 63 17.19 11.58 -20.49
N PHE A 64 16.66 12.63 -19.84
CA PHE A 64 15.62 12.55 -18.82
C PHE A 64 14.47 11.63 -19.21
N ILE A 65 13.78 11.91 -20.33
CA ILE A 65 12.59 11.15 -20.77
C ILE A 65 12.90 9.65 -20.86
N ARG A 66 14.06 9.28 -21.42
CA ARG A 66 14.44 7.88 -21.60
C ARG A 66 14.77 7.19 -20.28
N ILE A 67 15.39 7.90 -19.34
CA ILE A 67 15.70 7.35 -18.01
C ILE A 67 14.41 7.24 -17.20
N TRP A 68 13.54 8.25 -17.27
CA TRP A 68 12.24 8.27 -16.63
C TRP A 68 11.36 7.10 -17.06
N LEU A 69 11.23 6.84 -18.36
CA LEU A 69 10.46 5.70 -18.89
C LEU A 69 10.98 4.34 -18.38
N LYS A 70 12.27 4.24 -18.03
CA LYS A 70 12.85 3.04 -17.41
C LYS A 70 12.62 2.97 -15.90
N ALA A 71 12.59 4.12 -15.22
CA ALA A 71 12.35 4.22 -13.78
C ALA A 71 10.86 4.05 -13.41
N GLU A 72 9.96 4.52 -14.28
CA GLU A 72 8.50 4.57 -14.05
C GLU A 72 7.90 3.22 -13.61
N PRO A 73 8.24 2.06 -14.23
CA PRO A 73 7.74 0.77 -13.77
C PRO A 73 8.12 0.44 -12.32
N LEU A 74 9.34 0.76 -11.89
CA LEU A 74 9.79 0.55 -10.51
C LEU A 74 9.06 1.50 -9.55
N MET A 75 8.91 2.76 -9.93
CA MET A 75 8.19 3.74 -9.13
C MET A 75 6.72 3.34 -8.94
N ASN A 76 6.07 2.84 -10.00
CA ASN A 76 4.73 2.30 -9.93
C ASN A 76 4.66 1.03 -9.08
N GLU A 77 5.65 0.13 -9.17
CA GLU A 77 5.75 -1.06 -8.32
C GLU A 77 5.76 -0.68 -6.84
N ILE A 78 6.56 0.34 -6.46
CA ILE A 78 6.63 0.84 -5.09
C ILE A 78 5.26 1.38 -4.67
N LEU A 79 4.73 2.38 -5.36
CA LEU A 79 3.49 3.04 -4.98
C LEU A 79 2.30 2.06 -4.84
N GLN A 80 2.18 1.10 -5.76
CA GLN A 80 1.08 0.13 -5.73
C GLN A 80 1.28 -0.97 -4.68
N SER A 81 2.53 -1.34 -4.40
CA SER A 81 2.83 -2.31 -3.34
C SER A 81 2.54 -1.75 -1.93
N GLU A 82 2.43 -0.42 -1.79
CA GLU A 82 2.13 0.23 -0.51
C GLU A 82 0.75 -0.16 0.01
N MET A 83 -0.25 -0.29 -0.88
CA MET A 83 -1.61 -0.72 -0.54
C MET A 83 -1.60 -2.04 0.22
N LEU A 84 -0.98 -3.07 -0.35
CA LEU A 84 -0.88 -4.38 0.30
C LEU A 84 -0.08 -4.30 1.61
N THR A 85 0.98 -3.49 1.63
CA THR A 85 1.82 -3.34 2.83
C THR A 85 1.03 -2.71 3.99
N ARG A 86 0.22 -1.68 3.71
CA ARG A 86 -0.65 -1.03 4.70
C ARG A 86 -1.76 -1.95 5.18
N VAL A 87 -2.48 -2.61 4.27
CA VAL A 87 -3.53 -3.59 4.60
C VAL A 87 -2.99 -4.70 5.48
N TRP A 88 -1.86 -5.30 5.10
CA TRP A 88 -1.27 -6.37 5.89
C TRP A 88 -0.77 -5.91 7.25
N SER A 89 -0.15 -4.73 7.33
CA SER A 89 0.30 -4.15 8.61
C SER A 89 -0.88 -3.84 9.53
N ALA A 90 -2.00 -3.34 8.98
CA ALA A 90 -3.23 -3.11 9.73
C ALA A 90 -3.80 -4.42 10.29
N ILE A 91 -3.81 -5.50 9.51
CA ILE A 91 -4.26 -6.83 9.98
C ILE A 91 -3.36 -7.36 11.10
N LEU A 92 -2.04 -7.28 10.94
CA LEU A 92 -1.08 -7.71 11.97
C LEU A 92 -1.26 -6.90 13.26
N ASN A 93 -1.46 -5.59 13.15
CA ASN A 93 -1.75 -4.74 14.29
C ASN A 93 -3.07 -5.14 14.97
N GLY A 94 -4.14 -5.37 14.20
CA GLY A 94 -5.43 -5.82 14.73
C GLY A 94 -5.36 -7.18 15.43
N ILE A 95 -4.60 -8.13 14.89
CA ILE A 95 -4.34 -9.43 15.54
C ILE A 95 -3.68 -9.22 16.91
N GLU A 96 -2.71 -8.31 17.01
CA GLU A 96 -2.01 -8.03 18.26
C GLU A 96 -2.89 -7.28 19.27
N GLN A 97 -3.78 -6.37 18.81
CA GLN A 97 -4.78 -5.74 19.68
C GLN A 97 -5.70 -6.77 20.35
N VAL A 98 -6.10 -7.83 19.62
CA VAL A 98 -6.93 -8.92 20.15
C VAL A 98 -6.11 -9.92 20.97
N CYS A 99 -4.85 -10.18 20.59
CA CYS A 99 -3.97 -11.15 21.24
C CYS A 99 -2.52 -10.64 21.33
N PRO A 100 -2.17 -9.87 22.40
CA PRO A 100 -0.87 -9.19 22.53
C PRO A 100 0.36 -10.11 22.59
N VAL A 101 0.17 -11.42 22.78
CA VAL A 101 1.26 -12.41 22.91
C VAL A 101 1.89 -12.77 21.55
N ARG A 102 1.36 -12.24 20.44
CA ARG A 102 1.72 -12.69 19.07
C ARG A 102 2.89 -11.94 18.41
N ASP A 103 3.38 -10.81 18.97
CA ASP A 103 4.51 -9.97 18.48
C ASP A 103 4.68 -9.96 16.95
N CYS A 104 3.59 -9.65 16.27
CA CYS A 104 3.52 -9.70 14.81
C CYS A 104 3.42 -8.30 14.20
N ASP A 105 3.03 -7.31 15.00
CA ASP A 105 2.96 -5.90 14.60
C ASP A 105 4.33 -5.33 14.23
N SER A 106 5.38 -5.73 14.96
CA SER A 106 6.77 -5.28 14.74
C SER A 106 7.26 -5.58 13.31
N ILE A 107 6.88 -6.73 12.75
CA ILE A 107 7.20 -7.12 11.37
C ILE A 107 6.41 -6.26 10.36
N GLY A 108 5.11 -6.05 10.61
CA GLY A 108 4.26 -5.19 9.77
C GLY A 108 4.79 -3.76 9.74
N ARG A 109 4.97 -3.14 10.90
CA ARG A 109 5.48 -1.77 11.04
C ARG A 109 6.86 -1.57 10.43
N SER A 110 7.81 -2.47 10.71
CA SER A 110 9.16 -2.35 10.14
C SER A 110 9.16 -2.46 8.61
N THR A 111 8.29 -3.31 8.05
CA THR A 111 8.11 -3.41 6.60
C THR A 111 7.48 -2.15 6.02
N LEU A 112 6.44 -1.61 6.68
CA LEU A 112 5.79 -0.39 6.28
C LEU A 112 6.74 0.82 6.31
N ILE A 113 7.58 0.96 7.35
CA ILE A 113 8.58 2.04 7.44
C ILE A 113 9.52 2.01 6.22
N GLY A 114 10.10 0.85 5.90
CA GLY A 114 10.97 0.74 4.73
C GLY A 114 10.24 1.04 3.41
N HIS A 115 8.95 0.71 3.35
CA HIS A 115 8.11 1.07 2.22
C HIS A 115 7.92 2.59 2.09
N LEU A 116 7.60 3.26 3.20
CA LEU A 116 7.42 4.72 3.25
C LEU A 116 8.69 5.47 2.87
N GLU A 117 9.87 4.95 3.22
CA GLU A 117 11.15 5.49 2.76
C GLU A 117 11.29 5.42 1.23
N ALA A 118 10.99 4.28 0.63
CA ALA A 118 11.04 4.09 -0.82
C ALA A 118 10.01 5.00 -1.53
N ARG A 119 8.77 5.06 -1.02
CA ARG A 119 7.73 5.96 -1.51
C ARG A 119 8.17 7.42 -1.46
N ASN A 120 8.71 7.88 -0.32
CA ASN A 120 9.15 9.26 -0.18
C ASN A 120 10.27 9.63 -1.16
N ARG A 121 11.15 8.68 -1.52
CA ARG A 121 12.14 8.88 -2.60
C ARG A 121 11.46 9.03 -3.96
N VAL A 122 10.52 8.15 -4.29
CA VAL A 122 9.72 8.25 -5.52
C VAL A 122 9.02 9.59 -5.62
N LEU A 123 8.37 10.06 -4.55
CA LEU A 123 7.68 11.35 -4.55
C LEU A 123 8.63 12.53 -4.77
N ARG A 124 9.84 12.49 -4.19
CA ARG A 124 10.87 13.51 -4.49
C ARG A 124 11.26 13.51 -5.95
N MET A 125 11.50 12.33 -6.55
CA MET A 125 11.79 12.21 -7.98
C MET A 125 10.66 12.77 -8.86
N VAL A 126 9.40 12.57 -8.46
CA VAL A 126 8.22 13.12 -9.15
C VAL A 126 8.16 14.64 -9.06
N VAL A 127 8.43 15.22 -7.89
CA VAL A 127 8.51 16.68 -7.73
C VAL A 127 9.62 17.27 -8.59
N ASP A 128 10.81 16.65 -8.58
CA ASP A 128 11.96 17.11 -9.38
C ASP A 128 11.74 16.96 -10.90
N ALA A 129 10.80 16.08 -11.30
CA ALA A 129 10.42 15.83 -12.68
C ALA A 129 9.37 16.81 -13.23
N GLU A 130 8.67 17.56 -12.38
CA GLU A 130 7.52 18.40 -12.78
C GLU A 130 7.88 19.42 -13.85
N SER A 131 9.05 20.05 -13.73
CA SER A 131 9.56 21.01 -14.71
C SER A 131 10.01 20.39 -16.04
N LYS A 132 10.16 19.05 -16.09
CA LYS A 132 10.76 18.32 -17.22
C LYS A 132 9.73 17.57 -18.05
N ASP A 133 8.74 16.95 -17.41
CA ASP A 133 7.64 16.24 -18.07
C ASP A 133 6.37 16.23 -17.20
N ILE A 134 5.58 17.29 -17.33
CA ILE A 134 4.30 17.43 -16.62
C ILE A 134 3.33 16.29 -16.93
N SER A 135 3.39 15.72 -18.14
CA SER A 135 2.48 14.65 -18.56
C SER A 135 2.76 13.37 -17.78
N ALA A 136 4.04 13.04 -17.58
CA ALA A 136 4.47 11.87 -16.84
C ALA A 136 4.22 12.01 -15.34
N VAL A 137 4.49 13.20 -14.79
CA VAL A 137 4.17 13.52 -13.40
C VAL A 137 2.67 13.40 -13.14
N ARG A 138 1.82 13.90 -14.05
CA ARG A 138 0.37 13.77 -13.92
C ARG A 138 -0.09 12.32 -13.88
N ARG A 139 0.39 11.46 -14.79
CA ARG A 139 0.04 10.03 -14.81
C ARG A 139 0.43 9.33 -13.50
N MET A 140 1.63 9.59 -13.00
CA MET A 140 2.06 9.05 -11.72
C MET A 140 1.21 9.54 -10.55
N ASN A 141 0.84 10.82 -10.55
CA ASN A 141 0.00 11.40 -9.50
C ASN A 141 -1.44 10.85 -9.52
N GLU A 142 -2.01 10.63 -10.71
CA GLU A 142 -3.32 10.00 -10.87
C GLU A 142 -3.30 8.58 -10.29
N MET A 143 -2.32 7.76 -10.67
CA MET A 143 -2.17 6.40 -10.15
C MET A 143 -1.93 6.37 -8.64
N ARG A 144 -1.08 7.27 -8.12
CA ARG A 144 -0.85 7.45 -6.69
C ARG A 144 -2.15 7.75 -5.97
N THR A 145 -2.87 8.80 -6.38
CA THR A 145 -4.11 9.24 -5.73
C THR A 145 -5.17 8.13 -5.73
N GLN A 146 -5.29 7.40 -6.83
CA GLN A 146 -6.19 6.26 -6.92
C GLN A 146 -5.81 5.15 -5.93
N THR A 147 -4.51 4.83 -5.84
CA THR A 147 -3.99 3.84 -4.89
C THR A 147 -4.24 4.27 -3.45
N GLU A 148 -4.07 5.55 -3.13
CA GLU A 148 -4.30 6.11 -1.80
C GLU A 148 -5.78 5.98 -1.40
N ARG A 149 -6.71 6.43 -2.25
CA ARG A 149 -8.15 6.29 -2.02
C ARG A 149 -8.59 4.84 -1.84
N TRP A 150 -8.08 3.94 -2.69
CA TRP A 150 -8.35 2.50 -2.54
C TRP A 150 -7.84 1.95 -1.22
N THR A 151 -6.66 2.37 -0.81
CA THR A 151 -6.09 1.94 0.46
C THR A 151 -6.94 2.42 1.63
N ASP A 152 -7.35 3.69 1.64
CA ASP A 152 -8.24 4.23 2.68
C ASP A 152 -9.56 3.45 2.76
N TYR A 153 -10.16 3.13 1.61
CA TYR A 153 -11.36 2.30 1.55
C TYR A 153 -11.11 0.91 2.14
N LEU A 154 -10.04 0.22 1.74
CA LEU A 154 -9.72 -1.12 2.27
C LEU A 154 -9.40 -1.09 3.76
N ILE A 155 -8.70 -0.07 4.26
CA ILE A 155 -8.46 0.09 5.71
C ILE A 155 -9.79 0.29 6.45
N SER A 156 -10.76 0.99 5.86
CA SER A 156 -12.10 1.14 6.47
C SER A 156 -12.81 -0.20 6.66
N VAL A 157 -12.60 -1.17 5.75
CA VAL A 157 -13.13 -2.55 5.87
C VAL A 157 -12.53 -3.27 7.07
N ILE A 158 -11.25 -3.04 7.35
CA ILE A 158 -10.54 -3.68 8.46
C ILE A 158 -10.89 -3.00 9.79
N ALA A 159 -11.13 -1.68 9.77
CA ALA A 159 -11.43 -0.87 10.94
C ALA A 159 -12.72 -1.27 11.67
N ASP A 160 -13.61 -2.05 11.04
CA ASP A 160 -14.77 -2.67 11.71
C ASP A 160 -14.36 -3.68 12.79
N ASN A 161 -13.12 -4.18 12.75
CA ASN A 161 -12.63 -5.27 13.61
C ASN A 161 -11.50 -4.87 14.56
N ALA A 162 -10.87 -3.70 14.37
CA ALA A 162 -9.72 -3.23 15.15
C ALA A 162 -9.53 -1.71 15.00
N ASP A 163 -8.77 -1.08 15.90
CA ASP A 163 -8.40 0.34 15.79
C ASP A 163 -7.29 0.54 14.73
N VAL A 164 -7.76 0.43 13.47
CA VAL A 164 -7.07 0.41 12.17
C VAL A 164 -6.56 1.71 11.57
N SER A 165 -7.22 2.81 11.95
CA SER A 165 -7.46 3.89 11.00
C SER A 165 -6.20 4.64 10.60
N SER A 166 -5.20 4.67 11.49
CA SER A 166 -3.89 5.28 11.26
C SER A 166 -3.06 4.62 10.14
N PHE A 167 -3.44 3.42 9.68
CA PHE A 167 -2.78 2.75 8.57
C PHE A 167 -3.24 3.26 7.19
N GLY A 168 -4.32 4.05 7.14
CA GLY A 168 -4.73 4.79 5.95
C GLY A 168 -3.73 5.88 5.56
N PHE A 169 -3.86 6.40 4.34
CA PHE A 169 -3.22 7.66 3.94
C PHE A 169 -3.93 8.86 4.57
N ASP A 170 -5.25 8.78 4.70
CA ASP A 170 -6.08 9.82 5.29
C ASP A 170 -7.06 9.20 6.29
N GLU A 171 -6.74 9.34 7.58
CA GLU A 171 -7.53 8.76 8.67
C GLU A 171 -8.97 9.27 8.69
N ARG A 172 -9.20 10.54 8.31
CA ARG A 172 -10.57 11.09 8.25
C ARG A 172 -11.37 10.42 7.16
N ARG A 173 -10.76 10.20 5.99
CA ARG A 173 -11.38 9.50 4.87
C ARG A 173 -11.69 8.06 5.19
N VAL A 174 -10.80 7.37 5.90
CA VAL A 174 -11.08 6.02 6.44
C VAL A 174 -12.35 6.03 7.29
N GLN A 175 -12.46 6.99 8.22
CA GLN A 175 -13.64 7.12 9.09
C GLN A 175 -14.91 7.50 8.32
N GLU A 176 -14.81 8.33 7.29
CA GLU A 176 -15.92 8.65 6.38
C GLU A 176 -16.42 7.37 5.68
N TYR A 177 -15.53 6.57 5.12
CA TYR A 177 -15.90 5.29 4.51
C TYR A 177 -16.51 4.30 5.52
N CYS A 178 -16.02 4.23 6.76
CA CYS A 178 -16.66 3.44 7.81
C CYS A 178 -18.12 3.87 8.06
N LYS A 179 -18.36 5.18 8.13
CA LYS A 179 -19.71 5.75 8.34
C LYS A 179 -20.63 5.46 7.15
N GLU A 180 -20.15 5.70 5.93
CA GLU A 180 -20.91 5.42 4.70
C GLU A 180 -21.34 3.96 4.61
N ARG A 181 -20.41 3.04 4.88
CA ARG A 181 -20.67 1.59 4.90
C ARG A 181 -21.67 1.18 6.00
N SER A 182 -21.68 1.90 7.13
CA SER A 182 -22.63 1.69 8.23
C SER A 182 -24.02 2.24 7.93
N CYS A 183 -24.12 3.38 7.24
CA CYS A 183 -25.38 4.03 6.87
C CYS A 183 -26.09 3.34 5.70
N TYR A 184 -25.33 2.72 4.79
CA TYR A 184 -25.85 1.95 3.67
C TYR A 184 -25.35 0.50 3.74
N PRO A 185 -25.89 -0.33 4.66
CA PRO A 185 -25.58 -1.75 4.73
C PRO A 185 -26.25 -2.46 3.56
N ASN A 186 -25.71 -2.29 2.35
CA ASN A 186 -26.33 -2.81 1.15
C ASN A 186 -26.07 -4.33 1.06
N PRO A 187 -27.10 -5.20 1.09
CA PRO A 187 -26.93 -6.65 1.15
C PRO A 187 -26.28 -7.27 -0.09
N GLU A 188 -26.14 -6.52 -1.19
CA GLU A 188 -25.54 -6.98 -2.46
C GLU A 188 -24.04 -6.65 -2.61
N HIS A 189 -23.47 -5.77 -1.78
CA HIS A 189 -22.04 -5.40 -1.87
C HIS A 189 -21.11 -6.36 -1.09
N LYS A 190 -21.46 -7.66 -1.08
CA LYS A 190 -20.52 -8.68 -0.59
C LYS A 190 -19.34 -8.89 -1.53
N ASN A 191 -19.46 -8.45 -2.78
CA ASN A 191 -18.33 -8.39 -3.68
C ASN A 191 -17.66 -7.02 -3.56
N THR A 192 -16.48 -7.01 -2.94
CA THR A 192 -15.59 -5.85 -2.81
C THR A 192 -15.42 -5.13 -4.15
N PHE A 193 -15.48 -5.86 -5.28
CA PHE A 193 -15.47 -5.36 -6.66
C PHE A 193 -16.58 -4.36 -7.04
N ASP A 194 -17.80 -4.46 -6.50
CA ASP A 194 -18.87 -3.51 -6.81
C ASP A 194 -18.69 -2.20 -6.03
N ALA A 195 -18.19 -2.30 -4.80
CA ALA A 195 -17.68 -1.14 -4.08
C ALA A 195 -16.41 -0.55 -4.76
N LEU A 196 -15.66 -1.36 -5.53
CA LEU A 196 -14.55 -0.86 -6.34
C LEU A 196 -14.99 0.12 -7.46
N SER A 197 -16.28 0.18 -7.78
CA SER A 197 -16.77 1.15 -8.77
C SER A 197 -17.12 2.50 -8.15
N LEU A 198 -17.43 2.54 -6.85
CA LEU A 198 -17.88 3.75 -6.15
C LEU A 198 -16.72 4.63 -5.67
N ALA A 199 -15.60 4.05 -5.20
CA ALA A 199 -14.42 4.84 -4.79
C ALA A 199 -13.51 5.26 -5.98
N ALA A 200 -13.94 5.00 -7.22
CA ALA A 200 -13.34 5.53 -8.45
C ALA A 200 -13.98 6.86 -8.91
N LEU A 201 -15.04 7.33 -8.23
CA LEU A 201 -15.67 8.64 -8.44
C LEU A 201 -15.11 9.68 -7.45
#